data_AF-J6H5P1-F1
#
_entry.id   AF-J6H5P1-F1
#
_cell.length_a   1.000
_cell.length_b   1.000
_cell.length_c   1.000
_cell.angle_alpha   90.00
_cell.angle_beta   90.00
_cell.angle_gamma   90.00
#
_symmetry.space_group_name_H-M   'P 1'
#
loop_
_entity.id
_entity.type
_entity.pdbx_description
1 polymer ?
#
loop_
_entity_poly.entity_id
_entity_poly.type
_entity_poly.pdbx_seq_one_letter_code
_entity_poly.pdbx_strand_id
1 'polypeptide(L)'
;MKYIFGGIITLLLLATLAFYLLGMWGVELPITSADLGKAWITGLVVLGALLVFTVILPFFFGGRSNRYDKSSGSIAQRKKD
;
A
#
# COMPACT_ATOMS: atom_id res chain seq x y z
N MET A 1 -7.32 -19.86 -3.46
CA MET A 1 -6.94 -18.53 -2.89
C MET A 1 -7.52 -18.26 -1.50
N LYS A 2 -8.80 -18.58 -1.23
CA LYS A 2 -9.47 -18.28 0.07
C LYS A 2 -8.73 -18.84 1.31
N TYR A 3 -8.16 -20.03 1.22
CA TYR A 3 -7.40 -20.67 2.31
C TYR A 3 -5.96 -20.17 2.46
N ILE A 4 -5.37 -19.67 1.36
CA ILE A 4 -4.00 -19.13 1.37
C ILE A 4 -3.96 -17.85 2.20
N PHE A 5 -4.98 -16.99 2.02
CA PHE A 5 -5.12 -15.77 2.80
C PHE A 5 -5.29 -16.05 4.30
N GLY A 6 -6.14 -17.03 4.65
CA GLY A 6 -6.29 -17.48 6.04
C GLY A 6 -4.99 -18.03 6.62
N GLY A 7 -4.28 -18.89 5.88
CA GLY A 7 -3.01 -19.46 6.31
C GLY A 7 -1.93 -18.39 6.55
N ILE A 8 -1.84 -17.38 5.69
CA ILE A 8 -0.90 -16.25 5.86
C ILE A 8 -1.23 -15.46 7.13
N ILE A 9 -2.52 -15.15 7.37
CA ILE A 9 -2.94 -14.45 8.59
C ILE A 9 -2.62 -15.28 9.83
N THR A 10 -2.93 -16.57 9.82
CA THR A 10 -2.66 -17.47 10.95
C THR A 10 -1.16 -17.55 11.25
N LEU A 11 -0.32 -17.66 10.22
CA LEU A 11 1.14 -17.64 10.37
C LEU A 11 1.66 -16.33 10.96
N LEU A 12 1.14 -15.18 10.52
CA LEU A 12 1.52 -13.88 11.07
C LEU A 12 1.16 -13.76 12.55
N LEU A 13 -0.03 -14.24 12.94
CA LEU A 13 -0.45 -14.25 14.34
C LEU A 13 0.43 -15.16 15.19
N LEU A 14 0.74 -16.37 14.72
CA LEU A 14 1.63 -17.30 15.41
C LEU A 14 3.05 -16.74 15.55
N ALA A 15 3.60 -16.12 14.51
CA ALA A 15 4.90 -15.48 14.55
C ALA A 15 4.95 -14.32 15.56
N THR A 16 3.89 -13.50 15.59
CA THR A 16 3.76 -12.40 16.55
C THR A 16 3.66 -12.92 17.98
N LEU A 17 2.86 -13.97 18.21
CA LEU A 17 2.74 -14.62 19.52
C LEU A 17 4.08 -15.19 19.99
N ALA A 18 4.79 -15.90 19.11
CA ALA A 18 6.10 -16.48 19.41
C ALA A 18 7.14 -15.41 19.75
N PHE A 19 7.13 -14.28 19.03
CA PHE A 19 7.99 -13.12 19.32
C PHE A 19 7.80 -12.61 20.76
N TYR A 20 6.55 -12.40 21.19
CA TYR A 20 6.28 -11.94 22.56
C TYR A 20 6.59 -13.01 23.62
N LEU A 21 6.30 -14.28 23.34
CA LEU A 21 6.62 -15.40 24.24
C LEU A 21 8.13 -15.50 24.49
N LEU A 22 8.93 -15.47 23.42
CA LEU A 22 10.40 -15.50 23.52
C LEU A 22 10.94 -14.28 24.29
N GLY A 23 10.35 -13.10 24.05
CA GLY A 23 10.68 -11.89 24.80
C GLY A 23 10.38 -12.00 26.30
N MET A 24 9.26 -12.62 26.68
CA MET A 24 8.93 -12.87 28.10
C MET A 24 9.88 -13.87 28.76
N TRP A 25 10.43 -14.80 27.99
CA TRP A 25 11.42 -15.77 28.45
C TRP A 25 12.83 -15.18 28.56
N GLY A 26 13.00 -13.89 28.25
CA GLY A 26 14.28 -13.19 28.34
C GLY A 26 15.24 -13.53 27.19
N VAL A 27 14.74 -14.10 26.09
CA VAL A 27 15.56 -14.35 24.90
C VAL A 27 15.85 -13.00 24.23
N GLU A 28 17.13 -12.70 24.03
CA GLU A 28 17.55 -11.53 23.25
C GLU A 28 17.19 -11.75 21.78
N LEU A 29 16.17 -11.02 21.31
CA LEU A 29 15.72 -11.08 19.94
C LEU A 29 16.45 -10.02 19.11
N PRO A 30 16.87 -10.35 17.87
CA PRO A 30 17.55 -9.39 16.98
C PRO A 30 16.65 -8.26 16.50
N ILE A 31 15.34 -8.39 16.71
CA ILE A 31 14.32 -7.42 16.33
C ILE A 31 13.64 -6.93 17.60
N THR A 32 13.59 -5.62 17.79
CA THR A 32 12.94 -5.02 18.96
C THR A 32 11.49 -4.63 18.67
N SER A 33 10.70 -4.41 19.72
CA SER A 33 9.36 -3.83 19.59
C SER A 33 9.37 -2.46 18.91
N ALA A 34 10.44 -1.67 19.09
CA ALA A 34 10.63 -0.41 18.40
C ALA A 34 10.81 -0.59 16.89
N ASP A 35 11.50 -1.64 16.46
CA ASP A 35 11.68 -1.94 15.04
C ASP A 35 10.39 -2.45 14.40
N LEU A 36 9.56 -3.21 15.13
CA LEU A 36 8.20 -3.52 14.70
C LEU A 36 7.36 -2.25 14.50
N GLY A 37 7.47 -1.29 15.42
CA GLY A 37 6.80 0.01 15.32
C GLY A 37 7.24 0.80 14.07
N LYS A 38 8.54 0.82 13.77
CA LYS A 38 9.06 1.44 12.54
C LYS A 38 8.49 0.77 11.29
N ALA A 39 8.49 -0.57 11.25
CA ALA A 39 7.94 -1.32 10.12
C ALA A 39 6.45 -1.01 9.87
N TRP A 40 5.66 -0.91 10.95
CA TRP A 40 4.25 -0.52 10.87
C TRP A 40 4.06 0.89 10.28
N ILE A 41 4.83 1.87 10.78
CA ILE A 41 4.80 3.25 10.28
C ILE A 41 5.19 3.30 8.80
N THR A 42 6.25 2.61 8.41
CA THR A 42 6.67 2.51 7.00
C THR A 42 5.56 1.93 6.13
N GLY A 43 4.90 0.86 6.57
CA GLY A 43 3.75 0.28 5.87
C GLY A 43 2.61 1.28 5.67
N LEU A 44 2.25 2.03 6.72
CA LEU A 44 1.23 3.08 6.62
C LEU A 44 1.62 4.21 5.67
N VAL A 45 2.88 4.64 5.68
CA VAL A 45 3.38 5.68 4.76
C VAL A 45 3.29 5.22 3.31
N VAL A 46 3.71 3.98 3.01
CA VAL A 46 3.61 3.40 1.66
C VAL A 46 2.15 3.30 1.23
N LEU A 47 1.27 2.84 2.10
CA LEU A 47 -0.17 2.71 1.81
C LEU A 47 -0.81 4.09 1.57
N GLY A 48 -0.44 5.09 2.38
CA GLY A 48 -0.85 6.48 2.20
C GLY A 48 -0.35 7.06 0.88
N ALA A 49 0.92 6.84 0.53
CA ALA A 49 1.48 7.27 -0.74
C ALA A 49 0.73 6.63 -1.92
N LEU A 50 0.47 5.32 -1.88
CA LEU A 50 -0.32 4.63 -2.91
C LEU A 50 -1.70 5.28 -3.07
N LEU A 51 -2.40 5.56 -1.97
CA LEU A 51 -3.68 6.25 -1.98
C LEU A 51 -3.60 7.64 -2.64
N VAL A 52 -2.55 8.39 -2.33
CA VAL A 52 -2.29 9.70 -2.95
C VAL A 52 -2.11 9.55 -4.46
N PHE A 53 -1.29 8.58 -4.89
CA PHE A 53 -1.03 8.34 -6.32
C PHE A 53 -2.23 7.82 -7.09
N THR A 54 -3.06 6.96 -6.50
CA THR A 54 -4.17 6.30 -7.21
C THR A 54 -5.50 7.04 -7.11
N VAL A 55 -5.71 7.85 -6.06
CA VAL A 55 -6.99 8.54 -5.83
C VAL A 55 -6.82 10.05 -5.92
N ILE A 56 -5.88 10.62 -5.16
CA ILE A 56 -5.75 12.09 -5.03
C ILE A 56 -5.19 12.69 -6.32
N LEU A 57 -4.08 12.16 -6.86
CA LEU A 57 -3.47 12.67 -8.08
C LEU A 57 -4.42 12.64 -9.29
N PRO A 58 -5.15 11.55 -9.57
CA PRO A 58 -6.15 11.53 -10.64
C PRO A 58 -7.31 12.50 -10.40
N PHE A 59 -7.69 12.77 -9.15
CA PHE A 59 -8.72 13.78 -8.86
C PHE A 59 -8.28 15.20 -9.27
N PHE A 60 -7.04 15.58 -8.96
CA PHE A 60 -6.52 16.91 -9.32
C PHE A 60 -6.04 17.02 -10.78
N PHE A 61 -5.52 15.93 -11.36
CA PHE A 61 -4.86 15.95 -12.69
C PHE A 61 -5.64 15.20 -13.79
N GLY A 62 -6.64 14.39 -13.46
CA GLY A 62 -7.36 13.51 -14.40
C GLY A 62 -8.35 14.21 -15.34
N GLY A 63 -8.70 15.47 -15.07
CA GLY A 63 -9.69 16.24 -15.86
C GLY A 63 -9.18 16.79 -17.21
N ARG A 64 -7.94 16.48 -17.62
CA ARG A 64 -7.32 17.07 -18.84
C ARG A 64 -7.29 16.12 -20.04
N SER A 65 -7.37 14.79 -19.82
CA SER A 65 -7.28 13.79 -20.89
C SER A 65 -8.55 13.66 -21.75
N ASN A 66 -9.68 14.19 -21.28
CA ASN A 66 -10.98 14.08 -21.96
C ASN A 66 -11.37 15.31 -22.79
N ARG A 67 -10.47 16.29 -22.96
CA ARG A 67 -10.71 17.52 -23.74
C ARG A 67 -10.19 17.48 -25.17
N TYR A 68 -9.49 16.41 -25.55
CA TYR A 68 -8.92 16.24 -26.86
C TYR A 68 -9.67 15.17 -27.64
N ASP A 69 -9.92 15.45 -28.92
CA ASP A 69 -10.55 14.52 -29.83
C ASP A 69 -9.59 13.36 -30.14
N LYS A 70 -9.95 12.16 -29.68
CA LYS A 70 -9.16 10.93 -29.86
C LYS A 70 -9.31 10.31 -31.26
N SER A 71 -10.21 10.85 -32.10
CA SER A 71 -10.44 10.39 -33.47
C SER A 71 -9.58 11.11 -34.52
N SER A 72 -8.91 12.21 -34.14
CA SER A 72 -8.06 13.00 -35.05
C SER A 72 -6.66 12.36 -35.15
N GLY A 73 -6.38 11.73 -36.29
CA GLY A 73 -5.22 10.86 -36.50
C GLY A 73 -3.83 11.50 -36.50
N SER A 74 -3.62 12.77 -36.10
CA SER A 74 -2.26 13.32 -35.99
C SER A 74 -2.09 14.64 -35.22
N ILE A 75 -3.16 15.34 -34.82
CA ILE A 75 -3.01 16.63 -34.11
C ILE A 75 -4.01 16.69 -32.96
N ALA A 76 -3.50 16.98 -31.75
CA ALA A 76 -4.32 17.16 -30.56
C ALA A 76 -5.29 18.35 -30.74
N GLN A 77 -6.48 18.08 -31.25
CA GLN A 77 -7.53 19.08 -31.44
C GLN A 77 -8.46 19.11 -30.23
N ARG A 78 -8.83 20.31 -29.80
CA ARG A 78 -9.85 20.51 -28.77
C ARG A 78 -11.20 20.06 -29.32
N LYS A 79 -11.98 19.31 -28.53
CA LYS A 79 -13.35 18.92 -28.89
C LYS A 79 -14.17 20.18 -29.25
N LYS A 80 -14.78 20.22 -30.44
CA LYS A 80 -15.78 21.23 -30.78
C LYS A 80 -17.08 20.85 -30.06
N ASP A 81 -17.65 21.83 -29.35
CA ASP A 81 -18.96 21.72 -28.70
C ASP A 81 -20.07 21.53 -29.74
#